data_AF-A0A2M8R8H3-F1
#
_entry.id   AF-A0A2M8R8H3-F1
#
_cell.length_a   1.000
_cell.length_b   1.000
_cell.length_c   1.000
_cell.angle_alpha   90.00
_cell.angle_beta   90.00
_cell.angle_gamma   90.00
#
_symmetry.space_group_name_H-M   'P 1'
#
loop_
_entity.id
_entity.type
_entity.pdbx_description
1 polymer ?
#
loop_
_entity_poly.entity_id
_entity_poly.type
_entity_poly.pdbx_seq_one_letter_code
_entity_poly.pdbx_strand_id
1 'polypeptide(L)'
;MPIQFTTDGSPGYRRLALWQDIVCDVFVGLDCKSDLGSAFHGSVTQASLGKAVCSDVCSDRQHVFRTPSRIARSDQDFVLIALGNRGDGGVVQDGRETVIHPGEFALYDTTRPYELKFNDSFTQTIFKVPREMLRRRLGGTETLTAISFGTDAPLERLAYDFIFRLCQSADRLAPDNAAALSEQAVDLLAMTLSERLGETSLPSSTHRSALLYRLKAHIRAHLSDSDLSLGETAAALGISPRYVNDLLADEDTSFQRHILAERLARCRRDLASPVLAHRHISEIAFAWGFNDVSHFGRVFREHFGMSPRDFRQSQLRH
;
A
#
# COMPACT_ATOMS: atom_id res chain seq x y z
N MET A 1 6.95 -16.23 -13.32
CA MET A 1 6.44 -15.92 -14.67
C MET A 1 5.11 -15.20 -14.52
N PRO A 2 4.87 -14.13 -15.29
CA PRO A 2 3.60 -13.42 -15.24
C PRO A 2 2.47 -14.32 -15.76
N ILE A 3 1.29 -14.19 -15.17
CA ILE A 3 0.09 -14.91 -15.61
C ILE A 3 -0.72 -13.96 -16.50
N GLN A 4 -1.00 -14.37 -17.73
CA GLN A 4 -1.78 -13.57 -18.68
C GLN A 4 -3.16 -14.19 -18.91
N PHE A 5 -4.19 -13.36 -18.86
CA PHE A 5 -5.56 -13.68 -19.25
C PHE A 5 -5.96 -12.75 -20.39
N THR A 6 -6.55 -13.28 -21.47
CA THR A 6 -6.94 -12.49 -22.64
C THR A 6 -8.22 -13.04 -23.26
N THR A 7 -9.02 -12.15 -23.85
CA THR A 7 -10.15 -12.53 -24.70
C THR A 7 -9.72 -12.99 -26.09
N ASP A 8 -8.46 -12.73 -26.47
CA ASP A 8 -7.93 -13.13 -27.78
C ASP A 8 -7.95 -14.64 -27.97
N GLY A 9 -8.25 -15.08 -29.19
CA GLY A 9 -8.43 -16.49 -29.51
C GLY A 9 -9.79 -17.07 -29.08
N SER A 10 -10.60 -16.36 -28.28
CA SER A 10 -11.98 -16.79 -27.98
C SER A 10 -12.96 -16.38 -29.10
N PRO A 11 -14.03 -17.17 -29.33
CA PRO A 11 -15.08 -16.81 -30.27
C PRO A 11 -15.73 -15.47 -29.90
N GLY A 12 -15.98 -14.61 -30.88
CA GLY A 12 -16.49 -13.24 -30.65
C GLY A 12 -17.67 -13.19 -29.68
N TYR A 13 -18.69 -14.04 -29.87
CA TYR A 13 -19.89 -14.07 -29.03
C TYR A 13 -19.63 -14.37 -27.54
N ARG A 14 -18.45 -14.88 -27.15
CA ARG A 14 -18.06 -15.13 -25.76
C ARG A 14 -17.10 -14.09 -25.18
N ARG A 15 -16.54 -13.18 -25.96
CA ARG A 15 -15.44 -12.31 -25.50
C ARG A 15 -15.79 -11.47 -24.29
N LEU A 16 -16.93 -10.79 -24.32
CA LEU A 16 -17.39 -9.98 -23.17
C LEU A 16 -17.70 -10.86 -21.94
N ALA A 17 -18.35 -12.01 -22.13
CA ALA A 17 -18.63 -12.93 -21.03
C ALA A 17 -17.35 -13.48 -20.39
N LEU A 18 -16.38 -13.90 -21.21
CA LEU A 18 -15.07 -14.33 -20.76
C LEU A 18 -14.34 -13.20 -20.02
N TRP A 19 -14.43 -11.96 -20.51
CA TRP A 19 -13.83 -10.82 -19.83
C TRP A 19 -14.47 -10.54 -18.47
N GLN A 20 -15.80 -10.66 -18.37
CA GLN A 20 -16.51 -10.52 -17.10
C GLN A 20 -16.04 -11.55 -16.07
N ASP A 21 -15.83 -12.80 -16.50
CA ASP A 21 -15.27 -13.87 -15.65
C ASP A 21 -13.83 -13.53 -15.23
N ILE A 22 -12.97 -13.14 -16.19
CA ILE A 22 -11.58 -12.74 -15.93
C ILE A 22 -11.52 -11.61 -14.89
N VAL A 23 -12.25 -10.51 -15.10
CA VAL A 23 -12.19 -9.35 -14.19
C VAL A 23 -12.80 -9.68 -12.83
N CYS A 24 -13.79 -10.57 -12.77
CA CYS A 24 -14.33 -11.08 -11.52
C CYS A 24 -13.28 -11.84 -10.71
N ASP A 25 -12.57 -12.78 -11.33
CA ASP A 25 -11.67 -13.72 -10.65
C ASP A 25 -10.27 -13.16 -10.39
N VAL A 26 -9.76 -12.32 -11.29
CA VAL A 26 -8.39 -11.78 -11.25
C VAL A 26 -8.26 -10.61 -10.25
N PHE A 27 -9.36 -9.89 -10.02
CA PHE A 27 -9.42 -8.77 -9.09
C PHE A 27 -10.19 -9.16 -7.82
N VAL A 28 -11.05 -8.27 -7.32
CA VAL A 28 -11.72 -8.41 -6.03
C VAL A 28 -13.18 -8.84 -6.18
N GLY A 29 -13.58 -9.50 -7.28
CA GLY A 29 -14.98 -9.76 -7.58
C GLY A 29 -15.68 -8.49 -8.08
N LEU A 30 -15.56 -8.23 -9.36
CA LEU A 30 -16.08 -7.05 -10.04
C LEU A 30 -17.17 -7.43 -11.03
N ASP A 31 -18.09 -6.50 -11.26
CA ASP A 31 -19.05 -6.57 -12.36
C ASP A 31 -18.55 -5.67 -13.49
N CYS A 32 -18.68 -6.11 -14.75
CA CYS A 32 -18.28 -5.32 -15.92
C CYS A 32 -19.42 -5.28 -16.94
N LYS A 33 -19.63 -4.12 -17.56
CA LYS A 33 -20.58 -3.90 -18.67
C LYS A 33 -19.89 -3.20 -19.82
N SER A 34 -20.22 -3.59 -21.05
CA SER A 34 -19.80 -2.91 -22.28
C SER A 34 -20.88 -3.09 -23.35
N ASP A 35 -21.00 -2.13 -24.26
CA ASP A 35 -21.91 -2.14 -25.41
C ASP A 35 -21.30 -2.86 -26.63
N LEU A 36 -20.02 -3.22 -26.58
CA LEU A 36 -19.29 -3.81 -27.72
C LEU A 36 -19.64 -5.28 -28.00
N GLY A 37 -20.23 -5.99 -27.03
CA GLY A 37 -20.64 -7.38 -27.17
C GLY A 37 -19.52 -8.27 -27.74
N SER A 38 -19.69 -8.76 -28.97
CA SER A 38 -18.72 -9.65 -29.62
C SER A 38 -17.46 -8.97 -30.15
N ALA A 39 -17.46 -7.64 -30.28
CA ALA A 39 -16.31 -6.86 -30.74
C ALA A 39 -15.34 -6.51 -29.60
N PHE A 40 -15.66 -6.86 -28.36
CA PHE A 40 -14.88 -6.53 -27.17
C PHE A 40 -13.51 -7.23 -27.16
N HIS A 41 -12.46 -6.50 -26.77
CA HIS A 41 -11.15 -7.05 -26.45
C HIS A 41 -10.68 -6.60 -25.06
N GLY A 42 -10.00 -7.51 -24.37
CA GLY A 42 -9.42 -7.26 -23.06
C GLY A 42 -8.31 -8.25 -22.75
N SER A 43 -7.27 -7.76 -22.07
CA SER A 43 -6.22 -8.59 -21.51
C SER A 43 -5.74 -8.03 -20.18
N VAL A 44 -5.31 -8.93 -19.30
CA VAL A 44 -4.68 -8.60 -18.03
C VAL A 44 -3.48 -9.51 -17.81
N THR A 45 -2.36 -8.92 -17.43
CA THR A 45 -1.13 -9.63 -17.07
C THR A 45 -0.79 -9.33 -15.63
N GLN A 46 -0.56 -10.34 -14.80
CA GLN A 46 -0.27 -10.18 -13.38
C GLN A 46 1.13 -10.67 -13.01
N ALA A 47 1.75 -9.93 -12.10
CA ALA A 47 2.99 -10.31 -11.42
C ALA A 47 2.89 -9.99 -9.93
N SER A 48 3.40 -10.89 -9.09
CA SER A 48 3.51 -10.66 -7.65
C SER A 48 4.70 -9.76 -7.34
N LEU A 49 4.52 -8.85 -6.39
CA LEU A 49 5.56 -7.96 -5.89
C LEU A 49 5.54 -7.98 -4.35
N GLY A 50 6.13 -9.03 -3.78
CA GLY A 50 6.02 -9.31 -2.35
C GLY A 50 4.57 -9.58 -1.95
N LYS A 51 4.01 -8.74 -1.07
CA LYS A 51 2.58 -8.79 -0.67
C LYS A 51 1.67 -8.00 -1.60
N ALA A 52 2.24 -7.16 -2.47
CA ALA A 52 1.50 -6.41 -3.49
C ALA A 52 1.40 -7.24 -4.78
N VAL A 53 0.50 -6.83 -5.66
CA VAL A 53 0.33 -7.41 -6.99
C VAL A 53 0.31 -6.28 -8.01
N CYS A 54 1.09 -6.43 -9.07
CA CYS A 54 1.04 -5.56 -10.23
C CYS A 54 0.19 -6.23 -11.31
N SER A 55 -0.74 -5.48 -11.90
CA SER A 55 -1.54 -5.94 -13.05
C SER A 55 -1.47 -4.90 -14.17
N ASP A 56 -1.06 -5.31 -15.37
CA ASP A 56 -1.22 -4.48 -16.57
C ASP A 56 -2.52 -4.85 -17.25
N VAL A 57 -3.38 -3.87 -17.48
CA VAL A 57 -4.70 -4.01 -18.09
C VAL A 57 -4.71 -3.28 -19.42
N CYS A 58 -5.17 -3.96 -20.47
CA CYS A 58 -5.45 -3.38 -21.77
C CYS A 58 -6.85 -3.80 -22.17
N SER A 59 -7.76 -2.85 -22.43
CA SER A 59 -9.13 -3.21 -22.74
C SER A 59 -9.89 -2.10 -23.44
N ASP A 60 -10.98 -2.47 -24.10
CA ASP A 60 -11.91 -1.52 -24.71
C ASP A 60 -12.80 -0.83 -23.68
N ARG A 61 -13.62 0.11 -24.17
CA ARG A 61 -14.58 0.86 -23.36
C ARG A 61 -15.49 -0.05 -22.55
N GLN A 62 -15.65 0.28 -21.28
CA GLN A 62 -16.40 -0.50 -20.33
C GLN A 62 -16.74 0.31 -19.08
N HIS A 63 -17.72 -0.19 -18.34
CA HIS A 63 -18.08 0.31 -17.02
C HIS A 63 -17.94 -0.84 -16.02
N VAL A 64 -17.08 -0.65 -15.03
CA VAL A 64 -16.77 -1.64 -14.00
C VAL A 64 -17.35 -1.18 -12.66
N PHE A 65 -17.90 -2.13 -11.91
CA PHE A 65 -18.56 -1.88 -10.63
C PHE A 65 -18.02 -2.80 -9.55
N ARG A 66 -17.74 -2.22 -8.39
CA ARG A 66 -17.58 -2.94 -7.13
C ARG A 66 -18.84 -2.72 -6.31
N THR A 67 -19.71 -3.72 -6.25
CA THR A 67 -21.02 -3.60 -5.58
C THR A 67 -20.98 -4.14 -4.14
N PRO A 68 -21.88 -3.71 -3.24
CA PRO A 68 -21.96 -4.26 -1.88
C PRO A 68 -22.07 -5.78 -1.81
N SER A 69 -22.81 -6.40 -2.73
CA SER A 69 -22.98 -7.86 -2.80
C SER A 69 -21.68 -8.58 -3.16
N ARG A 70 -20.84 -7.98 -4.00
CA ARG A 70 -19.52 -8.48 -4.32
C ARG A 70 -18.54 -8.28 -3.15
N ILE A 71 -18.65 -7.17 -2.42
CA ILE A 71 -17.82 -6.86 -1.25
C ILE A 71 -18.01 -7.90 -0.16
N ALA A 72 -19.27 -8.22 0.17
CA ALA A 72 -19.60 -9.18 1.22
C ALA A 72 -19.07 -10.61 0.98
N ARG A 73 -18.62 -10.94 -0.24
CA ARG A 73 -18.06 -12.25 -0.60
C ARG A 73 -16.54 -12.30 -0.60
N SER A 74 -15.88 -11.17 -0.37
CA SER A 74 -14.42 -11.07 -0.37
C SER A 74 -13.85 -11.28 1.02
N ASP A 75 -12.73 -11.98 1.10
CA ASP A 75 -11.99 -12.30 2.33
C ASP A 75 -10.75 -11.42 2.52
N GLN A 76 -10.49 -10.49 1.59
CA GLN A 76 -9.24 -9.72 1.55
C GLN A 76 -9.49 -8.24 1.23
N ASP A 77 -8.83 -7.39 2.01
CA ASP A 77 -8.94 -5.93 1.90
C ASP A 77 -7.74 -5.34 1.14
N PHE A 78 -8.01 -4.72 0.01
CA PHE A 78 -7.01 -4.07 -0.82
C PHE A 78 -7.33 -2.61 -1.11
N VAL A 79 -6.28 -1.84 -1.38
CA VAL A 79 -6.35 -0.54 -2.05
C VAL A 79 -5.68 -0.70 -3.41
N LEU A 80 -6.30 -0.17 -4.46
CA LEU A 80 -5.79 -0.22 -5.81
C LEU A 80 -5.32 1.18 -6.20
N ILE A 81 -4.08 1.26 -6.67
CA ILE A 81 -3.51 2.45 -7.27
C ILE A 81 -3.51 2.21 -8.77
N ALA A 82 -4.37 2.93 -9.50
CA ALA A 82 -4.50 2.83 -10.94
C ALA A 82 -3.67 3.93 -11.62
N LEU A 83 -2.67 3.52 -12.39
CA LEU A 83 -1.79 4.39 -13.17
C LEU A 83 -2.28 4.41 -14.62
N GLY A 84 -2.57 5.59 -15.15
CA GLY A 84 -3.00 5.82 -16.54
C GLY A 84 -1.84 5.72 -17.51
N ASN A 85 -1.90 4.79 -18.48
CA ASN A 85 -0.84 4.63 -19.48
C ASN A 85 -1.25 5.17 -20.86
N ARG A 86 -2.48 4.83 -21.31
CA ARG A 86 -3.12 5.34 -22.53
C ARG A 86 -4.63 5.38 -22.34
N GLY A 87 -5.28 6.36 -22.96
CA GLY A 87 -6.71 6.58 -22.77
C GLY A 87 -7.03 7.10 -21.37
N ASP A 88 -8.24 7.61 -21.21
CA ASP A 88 -8.71 8.16 -19.94
C ASP A 88 -9.50 7.12 -19.15
N GLY A 89 -9.39 7.16 -17.83
CA GLY A 89 -10.16 6.31 -16.92
C GLY A 89 -10.81 7.11 -15.80
N GLY A 90 -12.13 7.04 -15.68
CA GLY A 90 -12.88 7.67 -14.58
C GLY A 90 -12.93 6.77 -13.35
N VAL A 91 -12.83 7.36 -12.16
CA VAL A 91 -13.01 6.68 -10.87
C VAL A 91 -14.08 7.42 -10.07
N VAL A 92 -15.08 6.69 -9.57
CA VAL A 92 -16.10 7.22 -8.66
C VAL A 92 -16.07 6.42 -7.36
N GLN A 93 -15.84 7.09 -6.24
CA GLN A 93 -15.89 6.46 -4.91
C GLN A 93 -16.10 7.49 -3.79
N ASP A 94 -16.81 7.10 -2.73
CA ASP A 94 -17.00 7.93 -1.53
C ASP A 94 -17.56 9.34 -1.84
N GLY A 95 -18.45 9.45 -2.84
CA GLY A 95 -19.06 10.70 -3.28
C GLY A 95 -18.16 11.61 -4.11
N ARG A 96 -16.98 11.13 -4.52
CA ARG A 96 -16.02 11.84 -5.36
C ARG A 96 -15.89 11.17 -6.73
N GLU A 97 -15.54 11.97 -7.73
CA GLU A 97 -15.26 11.53 -9.08
C GLU A 97 -13.99 12.22 -9.59
N THR A 98 -13.12 11.47 -10.24
CA THR A 98 -11.93 12.00 -10.92
C THR A 98 -11.71 11.27 -12.24
N VAL A 99 -11.02 11.93 -13.16
CA VAL A 99 -10.47 11.30 -14.37
C VAL A 99 -8.97 11.09 -14.14
N ILE A 100 -8.46 9.95 -14.58
CA ILE A 100 -7.04 9.62 -14.63
C ILE A 100 -6.61 9.76 -16.09
N HIS A 101 -5.75 10.74 -16.37
CA HIS A 101 -5.13 10.88 -17.68
C HIS A 101 -3.83 10.06 -17.78
N PRO A 102 -3.30 9.83 -18.99
CA PRO A 102 -1.99 9.21 -19.15
C PRO A 102 -0.89 9.95 -18.39
N GLY A 103 -0.12 9.24 -17.55
CA GLY A 103 0.89 9.82 -16.67
C GLY A 103 0.39 10.19 -15.27
N GLU A 104 -0.92 10.03 -15.01
CA GLU A 104 -1.53 10.28 -13.71
C GLU A 104 -1.88 8.98 -13.00
N PHE A 105 -2.22 9.07 -11.72
CA PHE A 105 -2.77 7.95 -10.96
C PHE A 105 -3.84 8.37 -9.97
N ALA A 106 -4.73 7.44 -9.61
CA ALA A 106 -5.67 7.60 -8.52
C ALA A 106 -5.80 6.32 -7.70
N LEU A 107 -6.37 6.45 -6.50
CA LEU A 107 -6.54 5.35 -5.54
C LEU A 107 -8.02 5.06 -5.32
N TYR A 108 -8.36 3.79 -5.13
CA TYR A 108 -9.68 3.38 -4.67
C TYR A 108 -9.59 2.15 -3.75
N ASP A 109 -10.48 2.11 -2.76
CA ASP A 109 -10.54 1.09 -1.73
C ASP A 109 -11.55 -0.01 -2.10
N THR A 110 -11.14 -1.26 -2.04
CA THR A 110 -11.96 -2.40 -2.49
C THR A 110 -12.99 -2.88 -1.48
N THR A 111 -12.91 -2.37 -0.24
CA THR A 111 -13.82 -2.67 0.86
C THR A 111 -15.09 -1.81 0.83
N ARG A 112 -15.14 -0.83 -0.08
CA ARG A 112 -16.28 0.07 -0.29
C ARG A 112 -16.70 0.06 -1.77
N PRO A 113 -17.96 0.38 -2.08
CA PRO A 113 -18.39 0.45 -3.46
C PRO A 113 -17.61 1.48 -4.27
N TYR A 114 -17.37 1.18 -5.55
CA TYR A 114 -16.79 2.13 -6.51
C TYR A 114 -17.23 1.79 -7.94
N GLU A 115 -17.10 2.78 -8.81
CA GLU A 115 -17.32 2.65 -10.25
C GLU A 115 -16.06 3.08 -11.01
N LEU A 116 -15.74 2.37 -12.09
CA LEU A 116 -14.71 2.77 -13.06
C LEU A 116 -15.35 2.95 -14.42
N LYS A 117 -15.11 4.11 -15.05
CA LYS A 117 -15.74 4.50 -16.32
C LYS A 117 -14.67 4.66 -17.40
N PHE A 118 -14.73 3.84 -18.44
CA PHE A 118 -13.84 3.92 -19.59
C PHE A 118 -14.68 4.12 -20.84
N ASN A 119 -14.59 5.32 -21.44
CA ASN A 119 -15.40 5.68 -22.61
C ASN A 119 -14.78 5.20 -23.93
N ASP A 120 -13.46 4.97 -23.95
CA ASP A 120 -12.67 4.50 -25.08
C ASP A 120 -11.74 3.36 -24.65
N SER A 121 -10.99 2.79 -25.59
CA SER A 121 -9.95 1.80 -25.27
C SER A 121 -8.82 2.43 -24.46
N PHE A 122 -8.33 1.70 -23.46
CA PHE A 122 -7.37 2.20 -22.49
C PHE A 122 -6.32 1.15 -22.13
N THR A 123 -5.21 1.64 -21.59
CA THR A 123 -4.25 0.81 -20.87
C THR A 123 -3.92 1.44 -19.52
N GLN A 124 -3.85 0.60 -18.48
CA GLN A 124 -3.54 1.00 -17.12
C GLN A 124 -2.65 -0.02 -16.43
N THR A 125 -1.83 0.45 -15.50
CA THR A 125 -1.10 -0.40 -14.56
C THR A 125 -1.75 -0.27 -13.18
N ILE A 126 -2.16 -1.39 -12.60
CA ILE A 126 -2.79 -1.46 -11.28
C ILE A 126 -1.76 -1.98 -10.28
N PHE A 127 -1.39 -1.14 -9.33
CA PHE A 127 -0.62 -1.53 -8.16
C PHE A 127 -1.59 -1.83 -7.01
N LYS A 128 -1.90 -3.12 -6.83
CA LYS A 128 -2.82 -3.64 -5.81
C LYS A 128 -2.03 -3.91 -4.52
N VAL A 129 -2.35 -3.17 -3.46
CA VAL A 129 -1.66 -3.28 -2.16
C VAL A 129 -2.64 -3.72 -1.07
N PRO A 130 -2.24 -4.63 -0.15
CA PRO A 130 -3.02 -4.91 1.04
C PRO A 130 -3.33 -3.61 1.80
N ARG A 131 -4.59 -3.42 2.20
CA ARG A 131 -5.06 -2.18 2.84
C ARG A 131 -4.24 -1.82 4.08
N GLU A 132 -3.83 -2.83 4.83
CA GLU A 132 -2.97 -2.67 6.01
C GLU A 132 -1.62 -2.01 5.71
N MET A 133 -1.05 -2.17 4.51
CA MET A 133 0.22 -1.55 4.16
C MET A 133 0.12 -0.02 4.09
N LEU A 134 -1.00 0.51 3.57
CA LEU A 134 -1.29 1.94 3.59
C LEU A 134 -1.79 2.40 4.95
N ARG A 135 -2.63 1.60 5.62
CA ARG A 135 -3.17 1.94 6.95
C ARG A 135 -2.06 2.20 7.95
N ARG A 136 -1.03 1.35 7.98
CA ARG A 136 0.17 1.53 8.82
C ARG A 136 0.91 2.85 8.58
N ARG A 137 0.69 3.55 7.48
CA ARG A 137 1.35 4.82 7.13
C ARG A 137 0.44 6.02 7.31
N LEU A 138 -0.81 5.92 6.85
CA LEU A 138 -1.74 7.05 6.70
C LEU A 138 -3.02 6.93 7.55
N GLY A 139 -3.24 5.80 8.22
CA GLY A 139 -4.51 5.48 8.86
C GLY A 139 -5.60 5.16 7.83
N GLY A 140 -6.78 5.76 7.97
CA GLY A 140 -7.91 5.55 7.08
C GLY A 140 -7.65 5.95 5.61
N THR A 141 -8.37 5.32 4.68
CA THR A 141 -8.30 5.58 3.23
C THR A 141 -9.48 6.42 2.73
N GLU A 142 -10.49 6.65 3.57
CA GLU A 142 -11.77 7.28 3.24
C GLU A 142 -11.61 8.68 2.65
N THR A 143 -10.51 9.35 2.98
CA THR A 143 -10.19 10.70 2.51
C THR A 143 -9.29 10.73 1.28
N LEU A 144 -8.83 9.57 0.81
CA LEU A 144 -7.77 9.46 -0.21
C LEU A 144 -8.27 8.90 -1.55
N THR A 145 -9.52 8.40 -1.60
CA THR A 145 -10.09 7.74 -2.77
C THR A 145 -10.57 8.73 -3.84
N ALA A 146 -10.51 8.33 -5.12
CA ALA A 146 -10.99 9.12 -6.25
C ALA A 146 -10.41 10.55 -6.32
N ILE A 147 -9.11 10.68 -6.02
CA ILE A 147 -8.32 11.90 -6.23
C ILE A 147 -7.23 11.57 -7.25
N SER A 148 -7.11 12.34 -8.33
CA SER A 148 -6.02 12.18 -9.31
C SER A 148 -4.76 12.92 -8.87
N PHE A 149 -3.62 12.25 -9.01
CA PHE A 149 -2.26 12.72 -8.79
C PHE A 149 -1.57 12.76 -10.14
N GLY A 150 -1.07 13.93 -10.52
CA GLY A 150 -0.67 14.26 -11.87
C GLY A 150 0.82 14.56 -12.02
N THR A 151 1.16 15.12 -13.18
CA THR A 151 2.56 15.34 -13.58
C THR A 151 3.15 16.66 -13.11
N ASP A 152 2.33 17.56 -12.58
CA ASP A 152 2.72 18.94 -12.28
C ASP A 152 3.48 19.06 -10.96
N ALA A 153 3.23 18.16 -10.01
CA ALA A 153 3.97 18.08 -8.75
C ALA A 153 5.14 17.08 -8.88
N PRO A 154 6.39 17.47 -8.55
CA PRO A 154 7.55 16.59 -8.69
C PRO A 154 7.44 15.26 -7.94
N LEU A 155 6.88 15.27 -6.73
CA LEU A 155 6.74 14.06 -5.92
C LEU A 155 5.67 13.10 -6.46
N GLU A 156 4.60 13.64 -7.05
CA GLU A 156 3.55 12.84 -7.72
C GLU A 156 4.11 12.14 -8.95
N ARG A 157 4.86 12.88 -9.78
CA ARG A 157 5.52 12.32 -10.94
C ARG A 157 6.53 11.24 -10.57
N LEU A 158 7.33 11.45 -9.52
CA LEU A 158 8.27 10.44 -9.02
C LEU A 158 7.55 9.19 -8.52
N ALA A 159 6.43 9.34 -7.81
CA ALA A 159 5.63 8.21 -7.37
C ALA A 159 5.08 7.41 -8.55
N TYR A 160 4.50 8.10 -9.55
CA TYR A 160 4.04 7.47 -10.78
C TYR A 160 5.18 6.69 -11.46
N ASP A 161 6.29 7.37 -11.78
CA ASP A 161 7.40 6.79 -12.53
C ASP A 161 8.03 5.59 -11.81
N PHE A 162 8.18 5.68 -10.49
CA PHE A 162 8.74 4.61 -9.67
C PHE A 162 7.84 3.37 -9.68
N ILE A 163 6.55 3.55 -9.38
CA ILE A 163 5.59 2.44 -9.28
C ILE A 163 5.36 1.79 -10.65
N PHE A 164 5.22 2.62 -11.68
CA PHE A 164 5.06 2.13 -13.05
C PHE A 164 6.25 1.25 -13.46
N ARG A 165 7.49 1.74 -13.30
CA ARG A 165 8.70 0.97 -13.64
C ARG A 165 8.91 -0.26 -12.78
N LEU A 166 8.53 -0.18 -11.51
CA LEU A 166 8.57 -1.30 -10.58
C LEU A 166 7.63 -2.42 -11.03
N CYS A 167 6.40 -2.10 -11.41
CA CYS A 167 5.45 -3.08 -11.93
C CYS A 167 5.91 -3.70 -13.25
N GLN A 168 6.50 -2.92 -14.16
CA GLN A 168 7.08 -3.42 -15.42
C GLN A 168 8.28 -4.37 -15.21
N SER A 169 8.89 -4.36 -14.02
CA SER A 169 10.05 -5.18 -13.69
C SER A 169 9.73 -6.31 -12.70
N ALA A 170 8.47 -6.42 -12.25
CA ALA A 170 8.09 -7.27 -11.11
C ALA A 170 8.43 -8.75 -11.31
N ASP A 171 8.33 -9.26 -12.53
CA ASP A 171 8.60 -10.66 -12.89
C ASP A 171 10.10 -11.02 -12.92
N ARG A 172 10.99 -10.03 -12.91
CA ARG A 172 12.46 -10.19 -12.99
C ARG A 172 13.16 -9.94 -11.65
N LEU A 173 12.43 -9.48 -10.64
CA LEU A 173 12.99 -9.18 -9.32
C LEU A 173 13.11 -10.45 -8.49
N ALA A 174 14.22 -10.58 -7.76
CA ALA A 174 14.32 -11.57 -6.70
C ALA A 174 13.23 -11.33 -5.63
N PRO A 175 12.65 -12.37 -5.01
CA PRO A 175 11.52 -12.22 -4.08
C PRO A 175 11.75 -11.20 -2.95
N ASP A 176 12.95 -11.20 -2.35
CA ASP A 176 13.29 -10.27 -1.27
C ASP A 176 13.37 -8.83 -1.74
N ASN A 177 13.93 -8.61 -2.94
CA ASN A 177 13.98 -7.29 -3.56
C ASN A 177 12.59 -6.81 -3.95
N ALA A 178 11.73 -7.70 -4.46
CA ALA A 178 10.34 -7.38 -4.77
C ALA A 178 9.58 -6.95 -3.50
N ALA A 179 9.73 -7.70 -2.40
CA ALA A 179 9.12 -7.36 -1.12
C ALA A 179 9.63 -6.01 -0.59
N ALA A 180 10.95 -5.78 -0.60
CA ALA A 180 11.52 -4.51 -0.18
C ALA A 180 11.04 -3.35 -1.07
N LEU A 181 11.16 -3.46 -2.39
CA LEU A 181 10.73 -2.42 -3.32
C LEU A 181 9.24 -2.10 -3.22
N SER A 182 8.40 -3.11 -2.95
CA SER A 182 6.97 -2.89 -2.69
C SER A 182 6.72 -2.02 -1.46
N GLU A 183 7.43 -2.25 -0.35
CA GLU A 183 7.29 -1.42 0.84
C GLU A 183 7.77 0.01 0.56
N GLN A 184 8.84 0.20 -0.22
CA GLN A 184 9.32 1.55 -0.53
C GLN A 184 8.34 2.28 -1.46
N ALA A 185 7.68 1.56 -2.38
CA ALA A 185 6.63 2.12 -3.22
C ALA A 185 5.46 2.63 -2.38
N VAL A 186 5.06 1.88 -1.35
CA VAL A 186 4.00 2.33 -0.42
C VAL A 186 4.47 3.50 0.45
N ASP A 187 5.73 3.53 0.89
CA ASP A 187 6.28 4.71 1.60
C ASP A 187 6.31 5.96 0.70
N LEU A 188 6.70 5.82 -0.57
CA LEU A 188 6.69 6.93 -1.53
C LEU A 188 5.26 7.41 -1.79
N LEU A 189 4.31 6.50 -2.04
CA LEU A 189 2.89 6.84 -2.12
C LEU A 189 2.41 7.60 -0.89
N ALA A 190 2.73 7.09 0.31
CA ALA A 190 2.28 7.73 1.54
C ALA A 190 2.87 9.13 1.73
N MET A 191 4.11 9.35 1.30
CA MET A 191 4.74 10.66 1.28
C MET A 191 4.02 11.60 0.32
N THR A 192 3.80 11.17 -0.93
CA THR A 192 3.10 11.92 -1.97
C THR A 192 1.69 12.32 -1.54
N LEU A 193 0.95 11.36 -0.99
CA LEU A 193 -0.37 11.60 -0.44
C LEU A 193 -0.28 12.67 0.65
N SER A 194 0.56 12.46 1.66
CA SER A 194 0.69 13.38 2.80
C SER A 194 1.06 14.80 2.41
N GLU A 195 1.92 15.00 1.41
CA GLU A 195 2.30 16.33 0.91
C GLU A 195 1.07 17.06 0.34
N ARG A 196 0.37 16.43 -0.60
CA ARG A 196 -0.85 17.00 -1.20
C ARG A 196 -1.96 17.26 -0.17
N LEU A 197 -2.08 16.37 0.82
CA LEU A 197 -3.02 16.56 1.93
C LEU A 197 -2.65 17.71 2.87
N GLY A 198 -1.36 18.06 2.96
CA GLY A 198 -0.86 19.17 3.78
C GLY A 198 -0.99 20.54 3.12
N GLU A 199 -0.95 20.61 1.79
CA GLU A 199 -1.02 21.86 1.02
C GLU A 199 -2.45 22.33 0.74
N THR A 200 -3.39 21.40 0.64
CA THR A 200 -4.75 21.70 0.21
C THR A 200 -5.65 21.99 1.43
N SER A 201 -6.57 22.96 1.33
CA SER A 201 -7.65 23.20 2.31
C SER A 201 -8.69 22.06 2.28
N LEU A 202 -8.25 20.85 2.63
CA LEU A 202 -9.05 19.63 2.61
C LEU A 202 -9.81 19.45 3.94
N PRO A 203 -10.81 18.56 3.97
CA PRO A 203 -11.52 18.21 5.21
C PRO A 203 -10.56 17.82 6.35
N SER A 204 -10.95 18.09 7.59
CA SER A 204 -10.12 17.87 8.79
C SER A 204 -9.60 16.42 8.94
N SER A 205 -10.35 15.44 8.46
CA SER A 205 -9.97 14.03 8.44
C SER A 205 -8.78 13.74 7.52
N THR A 206 -8.62 14.52 6.45
CA THR A 206 -7.52 14.37 5.48
C THR A 206 -6.20 14.90 6.03
N HIS A 207 -6.26 16.04 6.72
CA HIS A 207 -5.13 16.61 7.46
C HIS A 207 -4.65 15.67 8.59
N ARG A 208 -5.58 14.91 9.19
CA ARG A 208 -5.27 13.91 10.21
C ARG A 208 -4.35 12.80 9.69
N SER A 209 -4.61 12.25 8.50
CA SER A 209 -3.78 11.21 7.87
C SER A 209 -2.35 11.70 7.58
N ALA A 210 -2.20 12.93 7.09
CA ALA A 210 -0.89 13.53 6.86
C ALA A 210 -0.10 13.73 8.17
N LEU A 211 -0.77 14.18 9.24
CA LEU A 211 -0.15 14.30 10.56
C LEU A 211 0.25 12.95 11.14
N LEU A 212 -0.58 11.92 11.00
CA LEU A 212 -0.25 10.56 11.42
C LEU A 212 0.99 10.03 10.68
N TYR A 213 1.07 10.25 9.37
CA TYR A 213 2.26 9.89 8.60
C TYR A 213 3.52 10.61 9.09
N ARG A 214 3.44 11.93 9.28
CA ARG A 214 4.57 12.74 9.80
C ARG A 214 4.98 12.28 11.21
N LEU A 215 4.02 11.96 12.07
CA LEU A 215 4.26 11.39 13.40
C LEU A 215 5.05 10.09 13.32
N LYS A 216 4.60 9.14 12.50
CA LYS A 216 5.27 7.85 12.33
C LYS A 216 6.63 7.99 11.65
N ALA A 217 6.77 8.89 10.68
CA ALA A 217 8.05 9.20 10.06
C ALA A 217 9.05 9.77 11.08
N HIS A 218 8.61 10.70 11.94
CA HIS A 218 9.42 11.25 13.01
C HIS A 218 9.86 10.16 14.00
N ILE A 219 8.94 9.30 14.45
CA ILE A 219 9.27 8.17 15.34
C ILE A 219 10.29 7.23 14.69
N ARG A 220 10.08 6.85 13.42
CA ARG A 220 11.01 5.98 12.68
C ARG A 220 12.41 6.59 12.57
N ALA A 221 12.51 7.91 12.38
CA ALA A 221 13.78 8.61 12.24
C ALA A 221 14.57 8.71 13.56
N HIS A 222 13.88 8.71 14.71
CA HIS A 222 14.49 8.88 16.04
C HIS A 222 14.43 7.59 16.88
N LEU A 223 14.17 6.45 16.25
CA LEU A 223 13.88 5.19 16.96
C LEU A 223 15.04 4.67 17.82
N SER A 224 16.28 4.99 17.43
CA SER A 224 17.52 4.64 18.15
C SER A 224 17.74 5.48 19.41
N ASP A 225 17.10 6.64 19.52
CA ASP A 225 17.15 7.46 20.74
C ASP A 225 16.34 6.77 21.83
N SER A 226 16.98 6.39 22.93
CA SER A 226 16.31 5.72 24.05
C SER A 226 15.31 6.63 24.77
N ASP A 227 15.54 7.93 24.72
CA ASP A 227 14.83 8.94 25.50
C ASP A 227 13.70 9.60 24.70
N LEU A 228 13.46 9.14 23.46
CA LEU A 228 12.37 9.57 22.58
C LEU A 228 11.05 9.66 23.35
N SER A 229 10.57 10.89 23.53
CA SER A 229 9.45 11.18 24.43
C SER A 229 8.24 11.73 23.69
N LEU A 230 7.06 11.49 24.26
CA LEU A 230 5.80 11.99 23.72
C LEU A 230 5.78 13.52 23.62
N GLY A 231 6.35 14.21 24.63
CA GLY A 231 6.38 15.67 24.68
C GLY A 231 7.24 16.27 23.58
N GLU A 232 8.44 15.72 23.38
CA GLU A 232 9.36 16.13 22.32
C GLU A 232 8.76 15.90 20.92
N THR A 233 8.24 14.70 20.66
CA THR A 233 7.61 14.39 19.37
C THR A 233 6.40 15.29 19.09
N ALA A 234 5.58 15.55 20.10
CA ALA A 234 4.43 16.46 19.96
C ALA A 234 4.87 17.89 19.61
N ALA A 235 5.90 18.40 20.30
CA ALA A 235 6.47 19.71 20.03
C ALA A 235 7.08 19.81 18.62
N ALA A 236 7.82 18.79 18.18
CA ALA A 236 8.43 18.74 16.84
C ALA A 236 7.38 18.79 15.70
N LEU A 237 6.17 18.30 15.96
CA LEU A 237 5.06 18.28 15.00
C LEU A 237 4.06 19.44 15.19
N GLY A 238 4.27 20.31 16.20
CA GLY A 238 3.39 21.43 16.48
C GLY A 238 2.00 21.03 16.99
N ILE A 239 1.87 19.89 17.68
CA ILE A 239 0.60 19.36 18.21
C ILE A 239 0.69 19.06 19.70
N SER A 240 -0.46 18.81 20.35
CA SER A 240 -0.47 18.45 21.77
C SER A 240 -0.13 16.96 22.00
N PRO A 241 0.48 16.59 23.14
CA PRO A 241 0.70 15.19 23.54
C PRO A 241 -0.59 14.34 23.56
N ARG A 242 -1.71 14.96 23.93
CA ARG A 242 -3.04 14.32 23.89
C ARG A 242 -3.43 13.97 22.46
N TYR A 243 -3.20 14.89 21.52
CA TYR A 243 -3.53 14.67 20.12
C TYR A 243 -2.64 13.62 19.45
N VAL A 244 -1.37 13.48 19.85
CA VAL A 244 -0.51 12.37 19.39
C VAL A 244 -1.11 11.01 19.75
N ASN A 245 -1.58 10.82 20.99
CA ASN A 245 -2.21 9.55 21.37
C ASN A 245 -3.58 9.37 20.69
N ASP A 246 -4.32 10.47 20.49
CA ASP A 246 -5.57 10.44 19.73
C ASP A 246 -5.35 9.97 18.28
N LEU A 247 -4.30 10.46 17.60
CA LEU A 247 -3.92 10.01 16.26
C LEU A 247 -3.58 8.51 16.19
N LEU A 248 -2.94 7.97 17.23
CA LEU A 248 -2.57 6.56 17.31
C LEU A 248 -3.72 5.65 17.78
N ALA A 249 -4.76 6.21 18.40
CA ALA A 249 -5.91 5.45 18.88
C ALA A 249 -6.72 4.83 17.72
N ASP A 250 -6.70 5.44 16.53
CA ASP A 250 -7.32 4.88 15.32
C ASP A 250 -6.71 3.51 14.91
N GLU A 251 -5.55 3.16 15.45
CA GLU A 251 -4.86 1.88 15.27
C GLU A 251 -4.78 1.06 16.56
N ASP A 252 -5.66 1.35 17.53
CA ASP A 252 -5.73 0.66 18.83
C ASP A 252 -4.39 0.65 19.60
N THR A 253 -3.55 1.67 19.39
CA THR A 253 -2.22 1.76 19.99
C THR A 253 -1.99 3.07 20.74
N SER A 254 -0.88 3.13 21.47
CA SER A 254 -0.41 4.32 22.16
C SER A 254 1.01 4.64 21.71
N PHE A 255 1.47 5.86 21.99
CA PHE A 255 2.83 6.29 21.61
C PHE A 255 3.93 5.30 22.04
N GLN A 256 3.90 4.88 23.31
CA GLN A 256 4.89 3.95 23.86
C GLN A 256 4.77 2.54 23.26
N ARG A 257 3.54 2.06 23.02
CA ARG A 257 3.31 0.76 22.38
C ARG A 257 3.78 0.76 20.93
N HIS A 258 3.56 1.87 20.20
CA HIS A 258 4.01 2.02 18.82
C HIS A 258 5.54 2.05 18.73
N ILE A 259 6.24 2.83 19.57
CA ILE A 259 7.72 2.82 19.64
C ILE A 259 8.23 1.41 19.94
N LEU A 260 7.67 0.74 20.95
CA LEU A 260 8.10 -0.61 21.32
C LEU A 260 7.94 -1.59 20.15
N ALA A 261 6.80 -1.56 19.46
CA ALA A 261 6.54 -2.41 18.30
C ALA A 261 7.53 -2.14 17.15
N GLU A 262 7.79 -0.86 16.83
CA GLU A 262 8.77 -0.48 15.80
C GLU A 262 10.19 -0.93 16.15
N ARG A 263 10.63 -0.71 17.40
CA ARG A 263 11.95 -1.16 17.89
C ARG A 263 12.08 -2.68 17.79
N LEU A 264 11.08 -3.42 18.24
CA LEU A 264 11.03 -4.88 18.13
C LEU A 264 11.08 -5.37 16.68
N ALA A 265 10.36 -4.71 15.78
CA ALA A 265 10.36 -5.05 14.36
C ALA A 265 11.75 -4.83 13.71
N ARG A 266 12.46 -3.77 14.10
CA ARG A 266 13.84 -3.51 13.64
C ARG A 266 14.82 -4.53 14.21
N CYS A 267 14.77 -4.82 15.51
CA CYS A 267 15.58 -5.87 16.10
C CYS A 267 15.34 -7.22 15.42
N ARG A 268 14.07 -7.58 15.15
CA ARG A 268 13.74 -8.84 14.45
C ARG A 268 14.38 -8.91 13.07
N ARG A 269 14.34 -7.83 12.31
CA ARG A 269 14.98 -7.74 10.98
C ARG A 269 16.49 -7.95 11.08
N ASP A 270 17.15 -7.26 12.01
CA ASP A 270 18.60 -7.34 12.15
C ASP A 270 19.05 -8.71 12.71
N LEU A 271 18.23 -9.34 13.56
CA LEU A 271 18.45 -10.70 14.04
C LEU A 271 18.30 -11.75 12.93
N ALA A 272 17.49 -11.50 11.91
CA ALA A 272 17.30 -12.37 10.76
C ALA A 272 18.36 -12.16 9.66
N SER A 273 19.15 -11.09 9.72
CA SER A 273 20.12 -10.74 8.68
C SER A 273 21.42 -11.56 8.79
N PRO A 274 21.81 -12.34 7.76
CA PRO A 274 23.08 -13.06 7.75
C PRO A 274 24.30 -12.15 7.86
N VAL A 275 24.21 -10.95 7.27
CA VAL A 275 25.29 -9.94 7.31
C VAL A 275 25.55 -9.47 8.75
N LEU A 276 24.52 -9.46 9.60
CA LEU A 276 24.61 -9.03 11.01
C LEU A 276 24.73 -10.20 11.98
N ALA A 277 24.92 -11.44 11.50
CA ALA A 277 25.01 -12.64 12.33
C ALA A 277 26.13 -12.57 13.38
N HIS A 278 27.20 -11.84 13.07
CA HIS A 278 28.36 -11.62 13.93
C HIS A 278 28.09 -10.64 15.09
N ARG A 279 27.07 -9.77 15.00
CA ARG A 279 26.78 -8.77 16.05
C ARG A 279 26.08 -9.40 17.23
N HIS A 280 26.42 -8.99 18.45
CA HIS A 280 25.77 -9.51 19.65
C HIS A 280 24.31 -9.05 19.73
N ILE A 281 23.45 -9.89 20.33
CA ILE A 281 22.02 -9.58 20.49
C ILE A 281 21.82 -8.29 21.30
N SER A 282 22.65 -8.08 22.33
CA SER A 282 22.65 -6.85 23.14
C SER A 282 22.98 -5.62 22.31
N GLU A 283 23.98 -5.69 21.42
CA GLU A 283 24.34 -4.58 20.52
C GLU A 283 23.19 -4.21 19.59
N ILE A 284 22.46 -5.19 19.05
CA ILE A 284 21.27 -4.94 18.23
C ILE A 284 20.16 -4.29 19.07
N ALA A 285 19.94 -4.73 20.30
CA ALA A 285 18.94 -4.12 21.18
C ALA A 285 19.28 -2.65 21.48
N PHE A 286 20.53 -2.37 21.88
CA PHE A 286 20.99 -1.02 22.18
C PHE A 286 20.96 -0.11 20.94
N ALA A 287 21.31 -0.61 19.76
CA ALA A 287 21.27 0.16 18.51
C ALA A 287 19.86 0.67 18.16
N TRP A 288 18.81 -0.01 18.65
CA TRP A 288 17.42 0.37 18.44
C TRP A 288 16.76 0.95 19.70
N GLY A 289 17.56 1.51 20.62
CA GLY A 289 17.03 2.31 21.73
C GLY A 289 16.49 1.54 22.93
N PHE A 290 16.78 0.23 23.07
CA PHE A 290 16.55 -0.47 24.34
C PHE A 290 17.70 -0.20 25.30
N ASN A 291 17.41 0.19 26.55
CA ASN A 291 18.44 0.42 27.58
C ASN A 291 18.68 -0.79 28.51
N ASP A 292 17.85 -1.83 28.41
CA ASP A 292 17.98 -3.04 29.23
C ASP A 292 17.73 -4.30 28.40
N VAL A 293 18.72 -5.19 28.38
CA VAL A 293 18.70 -6.43 27.59
C VAL A 293 17.70 -7.44 28.19
N SER A 294 17.50 -7.42 29.50
CA SER A 294 16.55 -8.32 30.17
C SER A 294 15.11 -7.97 29.79
N HIS A 295 14.78 -6.68 29.83
CA HIS A 295 13.53 -6.11 29.34
C HIS A 295 13.32 -6.43 27.86
N PHE A 296 14.32 -6.15 27.00
CA PHE A 296 14.27 -6.49 25.58
C PHE A 296 13.94 -7.98 25.36
N GLY A 297 14.66 -8.89 26.01
CA GLY A 297 14.45 -10.32 25.87
C GLY A 297 13.05 -10.77 26.28
N ARG A 298 12.50 -10.17 27.35
CA ARG A 298 11.14 -10.44 27.82
C ARG A 298 10.09 -9.96 26.81
N VAL A 299 10.13 -8.69 26.42
CA VAL A 299 9.12 -8.11 25.50
C VAL A 299 9.22 -8.66 24.09
N PHE A 300 10.42 -9.04 23.63
CA PHE A 300 10.60 -9.73 22.35
C PHE A 300 9.92 -11.11 22.38
N ARG A 301 10.09 -11.88 23.47
CA ARG A 301 9.43 -13.19 23.62
C ARG A 301 7.91 -13.04 23.74
N GLU A 302 7.43 -12.07 24.52
CA GLU A 302 5.99 -11.78 24.64
C GLU A 302 5.38 -11.45 23.27
N HIS A 303 6.10 -10.72 22.42
CA HIS A 303 5.59 -10.26 21.12
C HIS A 303 5.73 -11.29 19.99
N PHE A 304 6.82 -12.07 19.94
CA PHE A 304 7.12 -13.01 18.84
C PHE A 304 7.03 -14.49 19.23
N GLY A 305 6.72 -14.81 20.49
CA GLY A 305 6.56 -16.17 20.99
C GLY A 305 7.86 -16.95 21.24
N MET A 306 9.04 -16.39 20.95
CA MET A 306 10.34 -17.03 21.16
C MET A 306 11.42 -16.04 21.57
N SER A 307 12.52 -16.52 22.16
CA SER A 307 13.61 -15.62 22.58
C SER A 307 14.37 -15.05 21.38
N PRO A 308 15.02 -13.88 21.51
CA PRO A 308 15.84 -13.31 20.43
C PRO A 308 16.92 -14.27 19.91
N ARG A 309 17.48 -15.10 20.80
CA ARG A 309 18.50 -16.11 20.46
C ARG A 309 17.92 -17.24 19.63
N ASP A 310 16.80 -17.80 20.06
CA ASP A 310 16.14 -18.90 19.36
C ASP A 310 15.64 -18.42 17.99
N PHE A 311 15.09 -17.20 17.94
CA PHE A 311 14.69 -16.56 16.69
C PHE A 311 15.86 -16.46 15.72
N ARG A 312 16.99 -15.87 16.12
CA ARG A 312 18.17 -15.76 15.25
C ARG A 312 18.64 -17.14 14.77
N GLN A 313 18.71 -18.12 15.66
CA GLN A 313 19.12 -19.47 15.29
C GLN A 313 18.18 -20.12 14.27
N SER A 314 16.88 -19.85 14.34
CA SER A 314 15.90 -20.36 13.36
C SER A 314 16.09 -19.74 11.96
N GLN A 315 16.49 -18.47 11.89
CA GLN A 315 16.63 -17.75 10.62
C GLN A 315 17.95 -18.07 9.91
N LEU A 316 19.03 -18.34 10.66
CA LEU A 316 20.37 -18.60 10.10
C LEU A 316 20.63 -20.09 9.77
N ARG A 317 19.66 -20.98 10.01
CA ARG A 317 19.74 -22.41 9.68
C ARG A 317 19.25 -22.73 8.26
N HIS A 318 18.76 -21.73 7.53
CA HIS A 318 18.35 -21.77 6.13
C HIS A 318 19.30 -20.92 5.29
#